data_AF-A0A1X7SDL2-F1
#
_entry.id   AF-A0A1X7SDL2-F1
#
_cell.length_a   1.000
_cell.length_b   1.000
_cell.length_c   1.000
_cell.angle_alpha   90.00
_cell.angle_beta   90.00
_cell.angle_gamma   90.00
#
_symmetry.space_group_name_H-M   'P 1'
#
loop_
_entity.id
_entity.type
_entity.pdbx_description
1 polymer ?
#
loop_
_entity_poly.entity_id
_entity_poly.type
_entity_poly.pdbx_seq_one_letter_code
_entity_poly.pdbx_strand_id
1 'polypeptide(L)'
;MSECISELKHCGIDLHFLAEKLLEKKIINNRQKKKATDEHSGRTTDQRMDQLLDLIRGSIKKEGKVFEYILEILKDEDTILANKLYDDMINKYEQYK
;
A
#
# COMPACT_ATOMS: atom_id res chain seq x y z
N MET A 1 2.32 -3.77 -12.63
CA MET A 1 2.22 -3.95 -11.15
C MET A 1 2.62 -2.71 -10.36
N SER A 2 3.83 -2.15 -10.52
CA SER A 2 4.27 -0.97 -9.74
C SER A 2 3.44 0.30 -9.95
N GLU A 3 2.85 0.49 -11.14
CA GLU A 3 1.98 1.64 -11.43
C GLU A 3 0.66 1.58 -10.64
N CYS A 4 0.13 0.39 -10.39
CA CYS A 4 -1.11 0.19 -9.63
C CYS A 4 -0.96 0.62 -8.16
N ILE A 5 0.27 0.67 -7.63
CA ILE A 5 0.53 1.10 -6.25
C ILE A 5 0.24 2.59 -6.07
N SER A 6 0.36 3.39 -7.11
CA SER A 6 -0.03 4.80 -7.04
C SER A 6 -1.53 4.99 -6.84
N GLU A 7 -2.36 4.02 -7.25
CA GLU A 7 -3.82 4.09 -7.09
C GLU A 7 -4.27 3.88 -5.64
N LEU A 8 -3.42 3.32 -4.77
CA LEU A 8 -3.74 3.15 -3.35
C LEU A 8 -4.06 4.48 -2.67
N LYS A 9 -3.36 5.57 -3.00
CA LYS A 9 -3.70 6.88 -2.43
C LYS A 9 -5.01 7.47 -2.96
N HIS A 10 -5.52 6.95 -4.07
CA HIS A 10 -6.75 7.42 -4.72
C HIS A 10 -7.98 6.59 -4.31
N CYS A 11 -7.81 5.40 -3.73
CA CYS A 11 -8.93 4.62 -3.20
C CYS A 11 -9.40 5.08 -1.80
N GLY A 12 -8.74 6.07 -1.19
CA GLY A 12 -9.14 6.64 0.09
C GLY A 12 -8.66 5.88 1.32
N ILE A 13 -7.74 4.92 1.16
CA ILE A 13 -7.17 4.14 2.27
C ILE A 13 -6.46 5.06 3.27
N ASP A 14 -6.72 4.84 4.57
CA ASP A 14 -6.08 5.61 5.62
C ASP A 14 -4.58 5.31 5.76
N LEU A 15 -3.78 6.36 6.00
CA LEU A 15 -2.32 6.27 6.14
C LEU A 15 -1.92 5.37 7.31
N HIS A 16 -2.58 5.52 8.46
CA HIS A 16 -2.24 4.77 9.67
C HIS A 16 -2.68 3.31 9.54
N PHE A 17 -3.86 3.07 8.97
CA PHE A 17 -4.35 1.73 8.64
C PHE A 17 -3.38 1.00 7.72
N LEU A 18 -3.00 1.61 6.59
CA LEU A 18 -2.05 1.01 5.65
C LEU A 18 -0.71 0.73 6.34
N ALA A 19 -0.19 1.69 7.12
CA ALA A 19 1.08 1.50 7.83
C ALA A 19 1.04 0.36 8.86
N GLU A 20 -0.08 0.16 9.56
CA GLU A 20 -0.29 -0.96 10.49
C GLU A 20 -0.29 -2.28 9.75
N LYS A 21 -1.10 -2.40 8.70
CA LYS A 21 -1.22 -3.63 7.91
C LYS A 21 0.10 -4.05 7.25
N LEU A 22 0.87 -3.09 6.74
CA LEU A 22 2.20 -3.34 6.20
C LEU A 22 3.18 -3.86 7.27
N LEU A 23 3.05 -3.39 8.52
CA LEU A 23 3.86 -3.87 9.63
C LEU A 23 3.45 -5.30 10.04
N GLU A 24 2.15 -5.57 10.15
CA GLU A 24 1.61 -6.91 10.45
C GLU A 24 2.11 -7.96 9.45
N LYS A 25 2.12 -7.61 8.15
CA LYS A 25 2.63 -8.47 7.07
C LYS A 25 4.16 -8.47 6.95
N LYS A 26 4.88 -7.76 7.83
CA LYS A 26 6.35 -7.61 7.85
C LYS A 26 6.94 -7.02 6.56
N ILE A 27 6.14 -6.26 5.81
CA ILE A 27 6.57 -5.56 4.59
C ILE A 27 7.41 -4.32 4.96
N ILE A 28 7.06 -3.68 6.08
CA ILE A 28 7.84 -2.61 6.70
C ILE A 28 8.16 -2.97 8.15
N ASN A 29 9.14 -2.28 8.75
CA ASN A 29 9.47 -2.38 10.16
C ASN A 29 8.94 -1.18 10.97
N ASN A 30 9.03 -1.29 12.31
CA ASN A 30 8.60 -0.23 13.24
C ASN A 30 9.24 1.14 12.96
N ARG A 31 10.50 1.18 12.52
CA ARG A 31 11.19 2.44 12.21
C ARG A 31 10.59 3.10 10.97
N GLN A 32 10.30 2.31 9.94
CA GLN A 32 9.65 2.78 8.71
C GLN A 32 8.22 3.25 8.98
N LYS A 33 7.44 2.48 9.74
CA LYS A 33 6.10 2.90 10.19
C LYS A 33 6.14 4.25 10.90
N LYS A 34 6.95 4.38 11.96
CA LYS A 34 7.08 5.63 12.72
C LYS A 34 7.44 6.82 11.82
N LYS A 35 8.39 6.64 10.89
CA LYS A 35 8.79 7.70 9.96
C LYS A 35 7.67 8.10 9.01
N ALA A 36 6.88 7.14 8.52
CA ALA A 36 5.78 7.39 7.61
C ALA A 36 4.58 8.04 8.31
N THR A 37 4.32 7.71 9.57
CA THR A 37 3.18 8.24 10.33
C THR A 37 3.51 9.45 11.19
N ASP A 38 4.74 9.98 11.12
CA ASP A 38 5.18 11.11 11.96
C ASP A 38 4.55 12.43 11.50
N GLU A 39 3.56 12.91 12.27
CA GLU A 39 2.87 14.19 12.05
C GLU A 39 3.77 15.41 12.32
N HIS A 40 4.85 15.25 13.07
CA HIS A 40 5.80 16.33 13.36
C HIS A 40 6.96 16.40 12.36
N SER A 41 6.95 15.53 11.33
CA SER A 41 8.00 15.48 10.30
C SER A 41 8.03 16.70 9.35
N GLY A 42 7.04 17.59 9.43
CA GLY A 42 6.85 18.70 8.49
C GLY A 42 6.35 18.27 7.10
N ARG A 43 5.99 16.99 6.93
CA ARG A 43 5.44 16.46 5.68
C ARG A 43 3.92 16.47 5.68
N THR A 44 3.33 16.70 4.51
CA THR A 44 1.88 16.51 4.33
C THR A 44 1.49 15.04 4.43
N THR A 45 0.21 14.75 4.63
CA THR A 45 -0.32 13.37 4.59
C THR A 45 -0.01 12.69 3.25
N ASP A 46 -0.14 13.41 2.14
CA ASP A 46 0.18 12.87 0.80
C ASP A 46 1.65 12.50 0.65
N GLN A 47 2.57 13.37 1.12
CA GLN A 47 4.00 13.08 1.09
C GLN A 47 4.36 11.86 1.96
N ARG A 48 3.65 11.68 3.07
CA ARG A 48 3.80 10.52 3.96
C ARG A 48 3.22 9.25 3.34
N MET A 49 2.09 9.35 2.64
CA MET A 49 1.51 8.27 1.86
C MET A 49 2.44 7.83 0.74
N ASP A 50 2.97 8.78 -0.05
CA ASP A 50 3.92 8.49 -1.13
C ASP A 50 5.17 7.74 -0.61
N GLN A 51 5.61 8.00 0.63
CA GLN A 51 6.70 7.23 1.26
C GLN A 51 6.34 5.77 1.53
N LEU A 52 5.12 5.48 1.97
CA LEU A 52 4.66 4.10 2.10
C LEU A 52 4.57 3.43 0.73
N LEU A 53 4.04 4.13 -0.27
CA LEU A 53 3.92 3.60 -1.62
C LEU A 53 5.29 3.26 -2.23
N ASP A 54 6.31 4.08 -1.99
CA ASP A 54 7.69 3.79 -2.41
C ASP A 54 8.27 2.54 -1.74
N LEU A 55 8.00 2.34 -0.45
CA LEU A 55 8.40 1.13 0.25
C LEU A 55 7.70 -0.10 -0.33
N ILE A 56 6.39 -0.02 -0.60
CA ILE A 56 5.62 -1.11 -1.22
C ILE A 56 6.20 -1.45 -2.60
N ARG A 57 6.43 -0.46 -3.47
CA ARG A 57 7.03 -0.67 -4.80
C ARG A 57 8.39 -1.36 -4.70
N GLY A 58 9.23 -0.91 -3.77
CA GLY A 58 10.54 -1.50 -3.52
C GLY A 58 10.46 -2.96 -3.05
N SER A 59 9.48 -3.27 -2.19
CA SER A 59 9.25 -4.61 -1.67
C SER A 59 8.69 -5.56 -2.74
N ILE A 60 7.72 -5.14 -3.56
CA ILE A 60 7.18 -5.94 -4.69
C ILE A 60 8.27 -6.28 -5.70
N LYS A 61 9.18 -5.34 -6.00
CA LYS A 61 10.31 -5.61 -6.92
C LYS A 61 11.28 -6.67 -6.40
N LYS A 62 11.37 -6.84 -5.07
CA LYS A 62 12.27 -7.80 -4.42
C LYS A 62 11.59 -9.14 -4.14
N GLU A 63 10.31 -9.11 -3.81
CA GLU A 63 9.50 -10.27 -3.42
C GLU A 63 8.09 -10.09 -3.99
N GLY A 64 7.78 -10.84 -5.06
CA GLY A 64 6.50 -10.74 -5.76
C GLY A 64 5.30 -11.05 -4.87
N LYS A 65 5.46 -11.90 -3.85
CA LYS A 65 4.41 -12.23 -2.88
C LYS A 65 3.87 -11.02 -2.12
N VAL A 66 4.65 -9.94 -2.02
CA VAL A 66 4.19 -8.68 -1.40
C VAL A 66 2.96 -8.14 -2.11
N PHE A 67 2.83 -8.35 -3.42
CA PHE A 67 1.65 -7.94 -4.18
C PHE A 67 0.37 -8.60 -3.66
N GLU A 68 0.40 -9.91 -3.36
CA GLU A 68 -0.74 -10.64 -2.80
C GLU A 68 -1.16 -10.06 -1.45
N TYR A 69 -0.19 -9.68 -0.60
CA TYR A 69 -0.51 -9.02 0.66
C TYR A 69 -1.16 -7.64 0.48
N ILE A 70 -0.79 -6.88 -0.56
CA ILE A 70 -1.48 -5.60 -0.85
C ILE A 70 -2.94 -5.85 -1.24
N LEU A 71 -3.21 -6.90 -2.01
CA LEU A 71 -4.57 -7.30 -2.35
C LEU A 71 -5.38 -7.70 -1.12
N GLU A 72 -4.78 -8.42 -0.17
CA GLU A 72 -5.42 -8.73 1.12
C GLU A 72 -5.74 -7.45 1.92
N ILE A 73 -4.84 -6.47 1.93
CA ILE A 73 -5.06 -5.19 2.64
C ILE A 73 -6.23 -4.41 2.04
N LEU A 74 -6.37 -4.40 0.72
CA LEU A 74 -7.51 -3.75 0.05
C LEU A 74 -8.84 -4.40 0.41
N LYS A 75 -8.87 -5.73 0.56
CA LYS A 75 -10.05 -6.45 1.05
C LYS A 75 -10.36 -6.14 2.51
N ASP A 76 -9.34 -6.02 3.35
CA ASP A 76 -9.50 -5.66 4.77
C ASP A 76 -10.06 -4.24 4.96
N GLU A 77 -9.76 -3.31 4.05
CA GLU A 77 -10.29 -1.93 4.05
C GLU A 77 -11.81 -1.90 3.79
N ASP A 78 -12.33 -2.86 3.02
CA ASP A 78 -13.76 -3.08 2.74
C ASP A 78 -14.56 -1.82 2.32
N THR A 79 -13.93 -0.94 1.53
CA THR A 79 -14.61 0.20 0.90
C THR A 79 -14.92 -0.09 -0.57
N ILE A 80 -15.95 0.58 -1.11
CA ILE A 80 -16.31 0.46 -2.53
C ILE A 80 -15.09 0.74 -3.44
N LEU A 81 -14.30 1.76 -3.11
CA LEU A 81 -13.13 2.15 -3.91
C LEU A 81 -11.97 1.16 -3.73
N ALA A 82 -11.73 0.64 -2.53
CA ALA A 82 -10.70 -0.37 -2.29
C ALA A 82 -11.03 -1.69 -3.01
N ASN A 83 -12.30 -2.13 -2.95
CA ASN A 83 -12.78 -3.33 -3.63
C ASN A 83 -12.69 -3.18 -5.16
N LYS A 84 -13.05 -2.02 -5.71
CA LYS A 84 -12.85 -1.74 -7.14
C LYS A 84 -11.37 -1.79 -7.53
N LEU A 85 -10.49 -1.17 -6.73
CA LEU A 85 -9.06 -1.20 -6.99
C LEU A 85 -8.49 -2.62 -6.92
N TYR A 86 -8.97 -3.44 -5.98
CA TYR A 86 -8.61 -4.86 -5.90
C TYR A 86 -8.93 -5.59 -7.21
N ASP A 87 -10.15 -5.43 -7.73
CA ASP A 87 -10.57 -6.06 -8.99
C ASP A 87 -9.70 -5.58 -10.17
N ASP A 88 -9.45 -4.26 -10.25
CA ASP A 88 -8.59 -3.67 -11.29
C ASP A 88 -7.15 -4.21 -11.22
N MET A 89 -6.62 -4.43 -10.01
CA MET A 89 -5.27 -4.96 -9.80
C MET A 89 -5.16 -6.44 -10.16
N ILE A 90 -6.16 -7.26 -9.80
CA ILE A 90 -6.21 -8.69 -10.17
C ILE A 90 -6.33 -8.85 -11.67
N ASN A 91 -7.26 -8.14 -12.31
CA ASN A 91 -7.47 -8.21 -13.76
C ASN A 91 -6.17 -7.90 -14.51
N LYS A 92 -5.41 -6.90 -14.05
CA LYS A 92 -4.08 -6.59 -14.63
C LYS A 92 -3.08 -7.71 -14.34
N TYR A 93 -3.03 -8.24 -13.13
CA TYR A 93 -2.10 -9.31 -12.77
C TYR A 93 -2.30 -10.57 -13.62
N GLU A 94 -3.55 -10.98 -13.85
CA GLU A 94 -3.88 -12.12 -14.69
C GLU A 94 -3.52 -11.91 -16.16
N GLN A 95 -3.60 -10.67 -16.67
CA GLN A 95 -3.19 -10.34 -18.03
C GLN A 95 -1.67 -10.38 -18.25
N TYR A 96 -0.87 -10.26 -17.18
CA TYR A 96 0.60 -10.29 -17.24
C TYR A 96 1.20 -11.63 -16.77
N LYS A 97 0.36 -12.64 -16.53
CA LYS A 97 0.76 -13.99 -16.13
C LYS A 97 0.86 -14.92 -17.34
#